data_AF-A0A7V3I236-F1
#
_entry.id   AF-A0A7V3I236-F1
#
_cell.length_a   1.000
_cell.length_b   1.000
_cell.length_c   1.000
_cell.angle_alpha   90.00
_cell.angle_beta   90.00
_cell.angle_gamma   90.00
#
_symmetry.space_group_name_H-M   'P 1'
#
loop_
_entity.id
_entity.type
_entity.pdbx_description
1 polymer ?
#
loop_
_entity_poly.entity_id
_entity_poly.type
_entity_poly.pdbx_seq_one_letter_code
_entity_poly.pdbx_strand_id
1 'polypeptide(L)'
;MLEAALTSLASGDPGSVSANRIAKEIGATWGAVQYQFGDTDGFWAAVLHRTAERRAATFSTLATTTQREVSLRERVGAIVETLYRGLASPDSRAIENLRAALPRDPRELERLYPRTAAELFSWGKSWLETCQNAFAGLGVDPERVREVATLIPGAMRGLVSERQLGSYADLDMARRGLTNALVAYLEQSRVE
;
A
#
# COMPACT_ATOMS: atom_id res chain seq x y z
N MET A 1 4.05 10.11 -18.90
CA MET A 1 5.30 9.65 -18.27
C MET A 1 5.05 8.81 -17.02
N LEU A 2 4.33 9.31 -16.01
CA LEU A 2 4.03 8.54 -14.78
C LEU A 2 3.30 7.21 -15.05
N GLU A 3 2.35 7.18 -15.99
CA GLU A 3 1.66 5.94 -16.39
C GLU A 3 2.59 4.88 -17.01
N ALA A 4 3.56 5.34 -17.82
CA ALA A 4 4.56 4.45 -18.38
C ALA A 4 5.52 3.94 -17.31
N ALA A 5 5.85 4.78 -16.32
CA ALA A 5 6.61 4.36 -15.16
C ALA A 5 5.89 3.27 -14.38
N LEU A 6 4.59 3.45 -14.08
CA LEU A 6 3.78 2.44 -13.39
C LEU A 6 3.72 1.13 -14.18
N THR A 7 3.53 1.21 -15.49
CA THR A 7 3.51 0.03 -16.37
C THR A 7 4.85 -0.71 -16.37
N SER A 8 5.96 0.02 -16.53
CA SER A 8 7.31 -0.53 -16.54
C SER A 8 7.66 -1.14 -15.19
N LEU A 9 7.41 -0.43 -14.09
CA LEU A 9 7.64 -0.92 -12.72
C LEU A 9 6.78 -2.16 -12.42
N ALA A 10 5.53 -2.21 -12.87
CA ALA A 10 4.64 -3.35 -12.64
C ALA A 10 5.10 -4.62 -13.36
N SER A 11 5.85 -4.51 -14.46
CA SER A 11 6.36 -5.68 -15.20
C SER A 11 7.34 -6.49 -14.35
N GLY A 12 8.15 -5.80 -13.53
CA GLY A 12 9.20 -6.43 -12.71
C GLY A 12 10.41 -6.91 -13.52
N ASP A 13 10.51 -6.52 -14.80
CA ASP A 13 11.62 -6.91 -15.65
C ASP A 13 12.94 -6.34 -15.13
N PRO A 14 14.08 -7.00 -15.42
CA PRO A 14 15.40 -6.43 -15.15
C PRO A 14 15.53 -5.02 -15.76
N GLY A 15 15.79 -4.03 -14.90
CA GLY A 15 15.92 -2.63 -15.29
C GLY A 15 14.61 -1.86 -15.48
N SER A 16 13.45 -2.43 -15.09
CA SER A 16 12.16 -1.72 -15.00
C SER A 16 12.24 -0.48 -14.10
N VAL A 17 13.08 -0.50 -13.08
CA VAL A 17 13.34 0.64 -12.19
C VAL A 17 14.44 1.53 -12.79
N SER A 18 14.18 2.13 -13.95
CA SER A 18 15.11 3.06 -14.60
C SER A 18 14.37 4.23 -15.24
N ALA A 19 14.48 5.40 -14.62
CA ALA A 19 13.85 6.63 -15.11
C ALA A 19 14.29 6.99 -16.54
N ASN A 20 15.57 6.78 -16.88
CA ASN A 20 16.10 7.03 -18.22
C ASN A 20 15.52 6.05 -19.26
N ARG A 21 15.41 4.76 -18.90
CA ARG A 21 14.81 3.76 -19.79
C ARG A 21 13.32 4.07 -20.03
N ILE A 22 12.57 4.36 -18.97
CA ILE A 22 11.16 4.73 -19.05
C ILE A 22 10.96 5.96 -19.94
N ALA A 23 11.81 6.98 -19.80
CA ALA A 23 11.76 8.16 -20.66
C ALA A 23 11.96 7.77 -22.14
N LYS A 24 12.99 6.96 -22.43
CA LYS A 24 13.28 6.50 -23.79
C LYS A 24 12.13 5.68 -24.39
N GLU A 25 11.50 4.81 -23.61
CA GLU A 25 10.38 3.96 -24.05
C GLU A 25 9.16 4.77 -24.53
N ILE A 26 8.96 5.97 -23.99
CA ILE A 26 7.86 6.87 -24.42
C ILE A 26 8.31 7.98 -25.38
N GLY A 27 9.53 7.91 -25.91
CA GLY A 27 10.10 8.94 -26.80
C GLY A 27 10.46 10.25 -26.09
N ALA A 28 10.55 10.25 -24.76
CA ALA A 28 11.01 11.39 -23.98
C ALA A 28 12.53 11.32 -23.73
N THR A 29 13.14 12.47 -23.49
CA THR A 29 14.56 12.55 -23.12
C THR A 29 14.73 12.58 -21.60
N TRP A 30 15.92 12.25 -21.12
CA TRP A 30 16.28 12.47 -19.71
C TRP A 30 16.10 13.94 -19.29
N GLY A 31 16.44 14.89 -20.18
CA GLY A 31 16.21 16.31 -19.95
C GLY A 31 14.74 16.67 -19.71
N ALA A 32 13.79 15.97 -20.34
CA ALA A 32 12.37 16.16 -20.08
C ALA A 32 11.96 15.65 -18.68
N VAL A 33 12.58 14.56 -18.20
CA VAL A 33 12.39 14.08 -16.82
C VAL A 33 12.92 15.10 -15.83
N GLN A 34 14.15 15.60 -16.04
CA GLN A 34 14.75 16.61 -15.18
C GLN A 34 13.95 17.92 -15.17
N TYR A 35 13.41 18.33 -16.32
CA TYR A 35 12.57 19.52 -16.41
C TYR A 35 11.27 19.37 -15.60
N GLN A 36 10.60 18.21 -15.67
CA GLN A 36 9.31 18.00 -15.01
C GLN A 36 9.44 17.64 -13.52
N PHE A 37 10.47 16.87 -13.15
CA PHE A 37 10.58 16.24 -11.82
C PHE A 37 11.86 16.65 -11.07
N GLY A 38 12.77 17.36 -11.72
CA GLY A 38 14.08 17.76 -11.18
C GLY A 38 15.14 16.67 -11.35
N ASP A 39 14.89 15.49 -10.79
CA ASP A 39 15.82 14.36 -10.82
C ASP A 39 15.06 13.02 -10.64
N THR A 40 15.82 11.94 -10.42
CA THR A 40 15.29 10.60 -10.16
C THR A 40 14.45 10.52 -8.88
N ASP A 41 14.84 11.19 -7.80
CA ASP A 41 14.09 11.22 -6.54
C ASP A 41 12.74 11.91 -6.73
N GLY A 42 12.71 13.05 -7.42
CA GLY A 42 11.46 13.74 -7.73
C GLY A 42 10.56 12.94 -8.65
N PHE A 43 11.15 12.20 -9.58
CA PHE A 43 10.39 11.33 -10.46
C PHE A 43 9.73 10.19 -9.68
N TRP A 44 10.47 9.52 -8.81
CA TRP A 44 9.92 8.45 -7.96
C TRP A 44 8.89 8.97 -6.96
N ALA A 45 9.13 10.13 -6.33
CA ALA A 45 8.14 10.79 -5.49
C ALA A 45 6.84 11.07 -6.26
N ALA A 46 6.91 11.56 -7.49
CA ALA A 46 5.73 11.82 -8.32
C ALA A 46 5.01 10.52 -8.73
N VAL A 47 5.75 9.45 -9.04
CA VAL A 47 5.19 8.13 -9.31
C VAL A 47 4.44 7.60 -8.10
N LEU A 48 5.05 7.68 -6.91
CA LEU A 48 4.39 7.35 -5.65
C LEU A 48 3.12 8.20 -5.50
N HIS A 49 3.23 9.52 -5.50
CA HIS A 49 2.10 10.44 -5.33
C HIS A 49 0.90 10.07 -6.22
N ARG A 50 1.14 9.77 -7.51
CA ARG A 50 0.12 9.34 -8.47
C ARG A 50 -0.65 8.09 -8.03
N THR A 51 0.04 7.11 -7.43
CA THR A 51 -0.62 5.91 -6.89
C THR A 51 -1.39 6.17 -5.61
N ALA A 52 -0.95 7.14 -4.80
CA ALA A 52 -1.67 7.54 -3.60
C ALA A 52 -3.04 8.14 -3.94
N GLU A 53 -3.12 8.99 -4.97
CA GLU A 53 -4.39 9.55 -5.48
C GLU A 53 -5.39 8.44 -5.87
N ARG A 54 -4.91 7.39 -6.57
CA ARG A 54 -5.74 6.26 -6.99
C ARG A 54 -6.20 5.38 -5.82
N ARG A 55 -5.32 5.20 -4.83
CA ARG A 55 -5.65 4.47 -3.60
C ARG A 55 -6.64 5.21 -2.73
N ALA A 56 -6.51 6.54 -2.60
CA ALA A 56 -7.44 7.35 -1.82
C ALA A 56 -8.89 7.12 -2.27
N ALA A 57 -9.13 7.05 -3.58
CA ALA A 57 -10.45 6.72 -4.14
C ALA A 57 -10.95 5.32 -3.72
N THR A 58 -10.05 4.34 -3.55
CA THR A 58 -10.39 2.99 -3.07
C THR A 58 -10.62 2.96 -1.56
N PHE A 59 -9.84 3.69 -0.78
CA PHE A 59 -10.02 3.76 0.68
C PHE A 59 -11.22 4.61 1.10
N SER A 60 -11.68 5.55 0.27
CA SER A 60 -12.94 6.27 0.51
C SER A 60 -14.15 5.35 0.67
N THR A 61 -14.15 4.15 0.08
CA THR A 61 -15.24 3.17 0.29
C THR A 61 -15.17 2.49 1.66
N LEU A 62 -14.01 2.45 2.31
CA LEU A 62 -13.92 2.00 3.70
C LEU A 62 -14.49 3.05 4.66
N ALA A 63 -14.35 4.34 4.32
CA ALA A 63 -14.95 5.44 5.08
C ALA A 63 -16.49 5.50 4.97
N THR A 64 -17.13 4.92 3.96
CA THR A 64 -18.61 4.80 3.94
C THR A 64 -19.12 3.64 4.82
N THR A 65 -18.24 2.71 5.18
CA THR A 65 -18.58 1.58 6.05
C THR A 65 -18.75 2.01 7.51
N THR A 66 -18.12 3.13 7.92
CA THR A 66 -18.26 3.72 9.26
C THR A 66 -19.62 4.39 9.48
N GLN A 67 -20.31 4.77 8.40
CA GLN A 67 -21.63 5.42 8.44
C GLN A 67 -22.80 4.43 8.60
N ARG A 68 -22.54 3.13 8.47
CA ARG A 68 -23.51 2.07 8.71
C ARG A 68 -23.18 1.38 10.04
N GLU A 69 -24.20 0.90 10.76
CA GLU A 69 -24.05 0.04 11.94
C GLU A 69 -23.53 -1.35 11.54
N VAL A 70 -22.27 -1.38 11.09
CA VAL A 70 -21.57 -2.57 10.60
C VAL A 70 -20.77 -3.15 11.75
N SER A 71 -20.88 -4.47 11.96
CA SER A 71 -20.18 -5.18 13.03
C SER A 71 -18.65 -5.10 12.88
N LEU A 72 -17.94 -5.28 13.99
CA LEU A 72 -16.47 -5.33 14.00
C LEU A 72 -15.92 -6.33 12.97
N ARG A 73 -16.52 -7.53 12.91
CA ARG A 73 -16.17 -8.58 11.96
C ARG A 73 -16.28 -8.14 10.51
N GLU A 74 -17.38 -7.48 10.15
CA GLU A 74 -17.60 -6.99 8.80
C GLU A 74 -16.62 -5.87 8.44
N ARG A 75 -16.28 -4.97 9.38
CA ARG A 75 -15.27 -3.92 9.14
C ARG A 75 -13.88 -4.49 8.92
N VAL A 76 -13.45 -5.44 9.77
CA VAL A 76 -12.16 -6.15 9.59
C VAL A 76 -12.16 -6.90 8.26
N GLY A 77 -13.22 -7.62 7.95
CA GLY A 77 -13.37 -8.36 6.69
C GLY A 77 -13.28 -7.44 5.47
N ALA A 78 -13.95 -6.29 5.49
CA ALA A 78 -13.89 -5.30 4.42
C ALA A 78 -12.48 -4.74 4.20
N ILE A 79 -11.73 -4.46 5.28
CA ILE A 79 -10.34 -4.01 5.20
C ILE A 79 -9.47 -5.09 4.55
N VAL A 80 -9.56 -6.33 5.05
CA VAL A 80 -8.79 -7.47 4.53
C VAL A 80 -9.08 -7.72 3.05
N GLU A 81 -10.35 -7.71 2.64
CA GLU A 81 -10.75 -7.88 1.24
C GLU A 81 -10.25 -6.74 0.36
N THR A 82 -10.40 -5.50 0.82
CA THR A 82 -9.96 -4.30 0.09
C THR A 82 -8.45 -4.35 -0.17
N LEU A 83 -7.67 -4.71 0.85
CA LEU A 83 -6.23 -4.86 0.71
C LEU A 83 -5.85 -6.05 -0.16
N TYR A 84 -6.53 -7.19 -0.04
CA TYR A 84 -6.24 -8.37 -0.86
C TYR A 84 -6.42 -8.08 -2.35
N ARG A 85 -7.50 -7.39 -2.72
CA ARG A 85 -7.75 -6.95 -4.10
C ARG A 85 -6.78 -5.85 -4.53
N GLY A 86 -6.59 -4.84 -3.68
CA GLY A 86 -5.75 -3.69 -3.99
C GLY A 86 -4.28 -4.05 -4.17
N LEU A 87 -3.75 -4.95 -3.35
CA LEU A 87 -2.37 -5.42 -3.44
C LEU A 87 -2.12 -6.34 -4.65
N ALA A 88 -3.18 -6.91 -5.24
CA ALA A 88 -3.07 -7.63 -6.51
C ALA A 88 -3.01 -6.69 -7.75
N SER A 89 -3.17 -5.38 -7.56
CA SER A 89 -3.17 -4.42 -8.67
C SER A 89 -1.79 -4.19 -9.28
N PRO A 90 -1.71 -3.76 -10.57
CA PRO A 90 -0.47 -3.33 -11.19
C PRO A 90 0.23 -2.20 -10.41
N ASP A 91 -0.53 -1.25 -9.87
CA ASP A 91 0.00 -0.13 -9.09
C ASP A 91 0.69 -0.63 -7.81
N SER A 92 0.15 -1.66 -7.14
CA SER A 92 0.80 -2.25 -5.97
C SER A 92 2.13 -2.91 -6.33
N ARG A 93 2.14 -3.72 -7.41
CA ARG A 93 3.34 -4.38 -7.91
C ARG A 93 4.43 -3.37 -8.29
N ALA A 94 4.04 -2.28 -8.96
CA ALA A 94 4.94 -1.20 -9.34
C ALA A 94 5.67 -0.63 -8.11
N ILE A 95 4.94 -0.40 -7.02
CA ILE A 95 5.49 0.15 -5.78
C ILE A 95 6.36 -0.86 -5.06
N GLU A 96 5.99 -2.14 -5.05
CA GLU A 96 6.81 -3.19 -4.45
C GLU A 96 8.16 -3.32 -5.18
N ASN A 97 8.14 -3.32 -6.51
CA ASN A 97 9.36 -3.36 -7.32
C ASN A 97 10.21 -2.10 -7.15
N LEU A 98 9.59 -0.91 -7.11
CA LEU A 98 10.30 0.33 -6.80
C LEU A 98 10.96 0.26 -5.42
N ARG A 99 10.22 -0.15 -4.38
CA ARG A 99 10.74 -0.29 -3.00
C ARG A 99 11.85 -1.33 -2.90
N ALA A 100 11.79 -2.40 -3.67
CA ALA A 100 12.83 -3.43 -3.70
C ALA A 100 14.14 -2.93 -4.30
N ALA A 101 14.09 -1.94 -5.20
CA ALA A 101 15.25 -1.31 -5.83
C ALA A 101 15.80 -0.10 -5.08
N LEU A 102 15.03 0.48 -4.16
CA LEU A 102 15.46 1.58 -3.29
C LEU A 102 16.28 1.07 -2.09
N PRO A 103 17.08 1.93 -1.43
CA PRO A 103 17.77 1.59 -0.19
C PRO A 103 16.80 1.03 0.87
N ARG A 104 17.21 -0.08 1.50
CA ARG A 104 16.40 -0.75 2.53
C ARG A 104 16.49 -0.08 3.90
N ASP A 105 17.63 0.54 4.19
CA ASP A 105 17.82 1.33 5.40
C ASP A 105 17.05 2.66 5.25
N PRO A 106 16.07 2.96 6.13
CA PRO A 106 15.33 4.21 6.10
C PRO A 106 16.23 5.46 6.14
N ARG A 107 17.33 5.42 6.90
CA ARG A 107 18.25 6.57 7.00
C ARG A 107 18.98 6.82 5.69
N GLU A 108 19.36 5.75 5.00
CA GLU A 108 19.99 5.84 3.69
C GLU A 108 18.99 6.31 2.63
N LEU A 109 17.76 5.80 2.68
CA LEU A 109 16.66 6.23 1.82
C LEU A 109 16.37 7.73 1.97
N GLU A 110 16.24 8.22 3.20
CA GLU A 110 16.03 9.65 3.48
C GLU A 110 17.18 10.53 2.98
N ARG A 111 18.42 10.04 3.08
CA ARG A 111 19.61 10.77 2.60
C ARG A 111 19.69 10.82 1.07
N LEU A 112 19.39 9.72 0.39
CA LEU A 112 19.56 9.59 -1.06
C LEU A 112 18.32 10.00 -1.87
N TYR A 113 17.13 9.79 -1.30
CA TYR A 113 15.83 10.01 -1.94
C TYR A 113 14.85 10.69 -0.97
N PRO A 114 15.15 11.92 -0.51
CA PRO A 114 14.37 12.59 0.54
C PRO A 114 12.90 12.80 0.15
N ARG A 115 12.60 13.10 -1.12
CA ARG A 115 11.20 13.29 -1.57
C ARG A 115 10.45 11.97 -1.64
N THR A 116 11.10 10.92 -2.14
CA THR A 116 10.54 9.56 -2.18
C THR A 116 10.28 9.05 -0.76
N ALA A 117 11.21 9.27 0.17
CA ALA A 117 11.07 8.90 1.57
C ALA A 117 9.88 9.63 2.23
N ALA A 118 9.75 10.94 2.00
CA ALA A 118 8.64 11.73 2.52
C ALA A 118 7.28 11.23 2.03
N GLU A 119 7.16 10.86 0.76
CA GLU A 119 5.94 10.26 0.20
C GLU A 119 5.62 8.90 0.85
N LEU A 120 6.60 8.00 1.00
CA LEU A 120 6.38 6.72 1.67
C LEU A 120 5.97 6.89 3.14
N PHE A 121 6.54 7.87 3.83
CA PHE A 121 6.22 8.18 5.22
C PHE A 121 4.79 8.72 5.36
N SER A 122 4.38 9.64 4.48
CA SER A 122 3.03 10.23 4.50
C SER A 122 1.93 9.16 4.35
N TRP A 123 2.20 8.10 3.59
CA TRP A 123 1.27 6.98 3.41
C TRP A 123 1.06 6.17 4.67
N GLY A 124 2.14 5.89 5.42
CA GLY A 124 2.04 5.18 6.68
C GLY A 124 1.16 5.93 7.68
N LYS A 125 1.32 7.26 7.75
CA LYS A 125 0.49 8.13 8.58
C LYS A 125 -0.98 8.11 8.15
N SER A 126 -1.26 8.33 6.86
CA SER A 126 -2.63 8.33 6.32
C SER A 126 -3.34 6.98 6.52
N TRP A 127 -2.60 5.86 6.40
CA TRP A 127 -3.12 4.53 6.65
C TRP A 127 -3.54 4.31 8.10
N LEU A 128 -2.71 4.72 9.06
CA LEU A 128 -3.04 4.63 10.48
C LEU A 128 -4.28 5.45 10.83
N GLU A 129 -4.36 6.69 10.32
CA GLU A 129 -5.54 7.56 10.50
C GLU A 129 -6.80 6.93 9.90
N THR A 130 -6.70 6.36 8.70
CA THR A 130 -7.81 5.66 8.03
C THR A 130 -8.30 4.47 8.85
N CYS A 131 -7.37 3.67 9.43
CA CYS A 131 -7.74 2.55 10.29
C CYS A 131 -8.45 3.03 11.56
N GLN A 132 -7.92 4.05 12.24
CA GLN A 132 -8.56 4.60 13.44
C GLN A 132 -10.00 5.06 13.15
N ASN A 133 -10.19 5.78 12.04
CA ASN A 133 -11.52 6.20 11.61
C ASN A 133 -12.42 5.00 11.28
N ALA A 134 -11.88 3.96 10.65
CA ALA A 134 -12.63 2.74 10.29
C ALA A 134 -13.17 1.98 11.51
N PHE A 135 -12.51 2.05 12.67
CA PHE A 135 -12.95 1.38 13.90
C PHE A 135 -13.64 2.31 14.92
N ALA A 136 -13.75 3.59 14.61
CA ALA A 136 -14.43 4.56 15.46
C ALA A 136 -15.90 4.13 15.75
N GLY A 137 -16.31 4.31 17.01
CA GLY A 137 -17.66 4.00 17.49
C GLY A 137 -17.89 2.53 17.90
N LEU A 138 -16.92 1.63 17.73
CA LEU A 138 -17.06 0.21 18.10
C LEU A 138 -16.62 -0.13 19.54
N GLY A 139 -16.11 0.86 20.29
CA GLY A 139 -15.60 0.68 21.65
C GLY A 139 -14.33 -0.18 21.73
N VAL A 140 -13.54 -0.24 20.64
CA VAL A 140 -12.27 -0.98 20.57
C VAL A 140 -11.13 -0.08 21.02
N ASP A 141 -10.14 -0.64 21.73
CA ASP A 141 -8.94 0.08 22.16
C ASP A 141 -8.15 0.65 20.95
N PRO A 142 -7.94 1.98 20.88
CA PRO A 142 -7.17 2.61 19.82
C PRO A 142 -5.73 2.08 19.67
N GLU A 143 -5.09 1.62 20.75
CA GLU A 143 -3.74 1.04 20.68
C GLU A 143 -3.77 -0.29 19.94
N ARG A 144 -4.74 -1.17 20.23
CA ARG A 144 -4.91 -2.43 19.48
C ARG A 144 -5.25 -2.18 18.01
N VAL A 145 -6.04 -1.15 17.72
CA VAL A 145 -6.29 -0.72 16.33
C VAL A 145 -4.98 -0.33 15.64
N ARG A 146 -4.05 0.36 16.33
CA ARG A 146 -2.75 0.73 15.77
C ARG A 146 -1.86 -0.48 15.50
N GLU A 147 -1.85 -1.45 16.40
CA GLU A 147 -1.11 -2.71 16.21
C GLU A 147 -1.65 -3.49 15.00
N VAL A 148 -2.97 -3.64 14.90
CA VAL A 148 -3.63 -4.27 13.76
C VAL A 148 -3.34 -3.51 12.46
N ALA A 149 -3.42 -2.18 12.47
CA ALA A 149 -3.10 -1.35 11.31
C ALA A 149 -1.63 -1.53 10.87
N THR A 150 -0.71 -1.72 11.82
CA THR A 150 0.71 -1.97 11.51
C THR A 150 0.93 -3.37 10.93
N LEU A 151 0.20 -4.37 11.44
CA LEU A 151 0.33 -5.78 11.04
C LEU A 151 -0.27 -6.08 9.66
N ILE A 152 -1.51 -5.62 9.41
CA ILE A 152 -2.30 -6.04 8.26
C ILE A 152 -1.54 -5.89 6.93
N PRO A 153 -0.91 -4.74 6.60
CA PRO A 153 -0.23 -4.61 5.30
C PRO A 153 0.87 -5.64 5.08
N GLY A 154 1.61 -6.02 6.12
CA GLY A 154 2.63 -7.07 6.05
C GLY A 154 2.02 -8.45 5.81
N ALA A 155 1.01 -8.82 6.59
CA ALA A 155 0.30 -10.08 6.44
C ALA A 155 -0.35 -10.22 5.06
N MET A 156 -0.99 -9.16 4.57
CA MET A 156 -1.64 -9.17 3.26
C MET A 156 -0.65 -9.26 2.10
N ARG A 157 0.52 -8.61 2.17
CA ARG A 157 1.59 -8.79 1.18
C ARG A 157 2.06 -10.25 1.12
N GLY A 158 2.19 -10.91 2.27
CA GLY A 158 2.51 -12.35 2.32
C GLY A 158 1.48 -13.20 1.59
N LEU A 159 0.18 -13.01 1.87
CA LEU A 159 -0.89 -13.76 1.21
C LEU A 159 -0.96 -13.49 -0.31
N VAL A 160 -0.71 -12.26 -0.73
CA VAL A 160 -0.69 -11.90 -2.16
C VAL A 160 0.55 -12.46 -2.85
N SER A 161 1.70 -12.51 -2.17
CA SER A 161 2.91 -13.18 -2.65
C SER A 161 2.65 -14.67 -2.88
N GLU A 162 2.03 -15.37 -1.92
CA GLU A 162 1.64 -16.78 -2.09
C GLU A 162 0.74 -17.00 -3.31
N ARG A 163 -0.22 -16.09 -3.52
CA ARG A 163 -1.08 -16.12 -4.73
C ARG A 163 -0.25 -16.02 -6.01
N GLN A 164 0.73 -15.11 -6.06
CA GLN A 164 1.56 -14.89 -7.23
C GLN A 164 2.53 -16.05 -7.51
N LEU A 165 2.97 -16.74 -6.46
CA LEU A 165 3.85 -17.91 -6.56
C LEU A 165 3.10 -19.21 -6.90
N GLY A 166 1.78 -19.16 -7.09
CA GLY A 166 0.98 -20.34 -7.43
C GLY A 166 0.84 -21.31 -6.25
N SER A 167 0.72 -20.78 -5.02
CA SER A 167 0.59 -21.58 -3.80
C SER A 167 -0.56 -22.59 -3.88
N TYR A 168 -0.31 -23.79 -3.35
CA TYR A 168 -1.32 -24.85 -3.19
C TYR A 168 -2.22 -24.62 -1.96
N ALA A 169 -1.94 -23.59 -1.15
CA ALA A 169 -2.73 -23.27 0.02
C ALA A 169 -4.09 -22.66 -0.37
N ASP A 170 -5.13 -22.98 0.41
CA ASP A 170 -6.42 -22.30 0.30
C ASP A 170 -6.29 -20.87 0.86
N LEU A 171 -6.06 -19.90 -0.04
CA LEU A 171 -5.91 -18.49 0.32
C LEU A 171 -7.21 -17.87 0.83
N ASP A 172 -8.38 -18.40 0.46
CA ASP A 172 -9.64 -17.94 1.03
C ASP A 172 -9.77 -18.39 2.49
N MET A 173 -9.35 -19.62 2.80
CA MET A 173 -9.22 -20.09 4.18
C MET A 173 -8.23 -19.25 4.98
N ALA A 174 -7.06 -18.92 4.41
CA ALA A 174 -6.07 -18.09 5.07
C ALA A 174 -6.61 -16.68 5.38
N ARG A 175 -7.34 -16.05 4.44
CA ARG A 175 -7.97 -14.75 4.66
C ARG A 175 -9.07 -14.80 5.73
N ARG A 176 -9.93 -15.82 5.70
CA ARG A 176 -10.93 -16.04 6.76
C ARG A 176 -10.27 -16.23 8.13
N GLY A 177 -9.19 -16.99 8.19
CA GLY A 177 -8.38 -17.19 9.40
C GLY A 177 -7.81 -15.88 9.93
N LEU A 178 -7.20 -15.07 9.06
CA LEU A 178 -6.68 -13.74 9.42
C LEU A 178 -7.78 -12.82 9.96
N THR A 179 -8.93 -12.73 9.27
CA THR A 179 -10.07 -11.95 9.75
C THR A 179 -10.52 -12.41 11.13
N ASN A 180 -10.68 -13.73 11.35
CA ASN A 180 -11.08 -14.27 12.65
C ASN A 180 -10.10 -13.92 13.76
N ALA A 181 -8.79 -14.04 13.50
CA ALA A 181 -7.75 -13.73 14.48
C ALA A 181 -7.74 -12.25 14.87
N LEU A 182 -7.86 -11.36 13.89
CA LEU A 182 -7.91 -9.91 14.12
C LEU A 182 -9.18 -9.48 14.87
N VAL A 183 -10.32 -10.10 14.55
CA VAL A 183 -11.58 -9.85 15.27
C VAL A 183 -11.46 -10.27 16.73
N ALA A 184 -10.99 -11.49 16.99
CA ALA A 184 -10.81 -11.97 18.37
C ALA A 184 -9.83 -11.09 19.17
N TYR A 185 -8.76 -10.62 18.51
CA TYR A 185 -7.80 -9.71 19.12
C TYR A 185 -8.41 -8.36 19.52
N LEU A 186 -9.27 -7.79 18.66
CA LEU A 186 -9.92 -6.51 18.92
C LEU A 186 -11.10 -6.65 19.90
N GLU A 187 -11.86 -7.74 19.85
CA GLU A 187 -12.98 -8.01 20.76
C GLU A 187 -12.53 -8.08 22.22
N GLN A 188 -11.39 -8.69 22.50
CA GLN A 188 -10.80 -8.78 23.85
C GLN A 188 -10.40 -7.42 24.45
N SER A 189 -10.51 -6.33 23.68
CA SER A 189 -10.22 -4.96 24.14
C SER A 189 -11.46 -4.08 24.27
N ARG A 190 -12.65 -4.62 23.98
CA ARG A 190 -13.87 -3.84 24.14
C ARG A 190 -14.11 -3.59 25.62
N VAL A 191 -14.15 -2.31 25.97
CA VAL A 191 -14.60 -1.89 27.30
C VAL A 191 -16.12 -1.90 27.26
N GLU A 192 -16.75 -2.60 28.22
CA GLU A 192 -18.22 -2.60 28.41
C GLU A 192 -18.78 -1.20 28.65
#